data_AF-A0ABD5DIU3-F1
#
_entry.id   AF-A0ABD5DIU3-F1
#
_cell.length_a   1.000
_cell.length_b   1.000
_cell.length_c   1.000
_cell.angle_alpha   90.00
_cell.angle_beta   90.00
_cell.angle_gamma   90.00
#
_symmetry.space_group_name_H-M   'P 1'
#
loop_
_entity.id
_entity.type
_entity.pdbx_description
1 polymer ?
#
loop_
_entity_poly.entity_id
_entity_poly.type
_entity_poly.pdbx_seq_one_letter_code
_entity_poly.pdbx_strand_id
1 'polypeptide(L)'
;VDKEYIPCRNVANKSDQFEIHPEDLAFAEDQGEILAYVHSHPDGTTRASELDLIQIELHQKPWVICSYPDLDFQIYEPCGYRAPL
;
A
#
# COMPACT_ATOMS: atom_id res chain seq x y z
N VAL A 1 -4.31 -9.35 19.11
CA VAL A 1 -4.57 -9.44 17.66
C VAL A 1 -3.21 -9.47 16.99
N ASP A 2 -2.87 -10.60 16.38
CA ASP A 2 -1.49 -11.07 16.22
C ASP A 2 -0.77 -10.49 14.98
N LYS A 3 -0.96 -9.20 14.70
CA LYS A 3 -0.32 -8.48 13.56
C LYS A 3 -0.29 -9.31 12.28
N GLU A 4 -1.45 -9.79 11.86
CA GLU A 4 -1.59 -10.68 10.70
C GLU A 4 -1.70 -9.89 9.40
N TYR A 5 -1.16 -10.46 8.32
CA TYR A 5 -1.38 -9.94 6.97
C TYR A 5 -2.72 -10.44 6.44
N ILE A 6 -3.57 -9.52 5.99
CA ILE A 6 -4.85 -9.82 5.36
C ILE A 6 -4.71 -9.55 3.86
N PRO A 7 -4.75 -10.58 2.99
CA PRO A 7 -4.68 -10.39 1.55
C PRO A 7 -6.00 -9.77 1.05
N CYS A 8 -5.89 -8.70 0.25
CA CYS A 8 -7.02 -8.07 -0.41
C CYS A 8 -6.89 -8.21 -1.93
N ARG A 9 -8.03 -8.32 -2.61
CA ARG A 9 -8.10 -8.35 -4.09
C ARG A 9 -7.71 -6.98 -4.65
N ASN A 10 -6.84 -6.99 -5.68
CA ASN A 10 -6.59 -5.82 -6.52
C ASN A 10 -7.68 -5.75 -7.61
N VAL A 11 -8.45 -4.65 -7.65
CA VAL A 11 -9.52 -4.40 -8.62
C VAL A 11 -9.15 -3.37 -9.68
N ALA A 12 -7.89 -2.92 -9.73
CA ALA A 12 -7.44 -1.97 -10.74
C ALA A 12 -7.53 -2.56 -12.16
N ASN A 13 -7.89 -1.71 -13.12
CA ASN A 13 -7.99 -2.08 -14.53
C ASN A 13 -6.64 -2.08 -15.26
N LYS A 14 -5.59 -1.55 -14.65
CA LYS A 14 -4.24 -1.46 -15.21
C LYS A 14 -3.25 -2.23 -14.35
N SER A 15 -2.29 -2.89 -14.99
CA SER A 15 -1.31 -3.75 -14.32
C SER A 15 -0.25 -3.00 -13.51
N ASP A 16 -0.07 -1.70 -13.78
CA ASP A 16 0.85 -0.79 -13.09
C ASP A 16 0.18 0.01 -11.96
N GLN A 17 -1.06 -0.34 -11.61
CA GLN A 17 -1.84 0.32 -10.56
C GLN A 17 -2.46 -0.72 -9.63
N PHE A 18 -2.90 -0.26 -8.47
CA PHE A 18 -3.72 -1.07 -7.59
C PHE A 18 -4.86 -0.27 -7.00
N GLU A 19 -5.95 -0.97 -6.72
CA GLU A 19 -7.08 -0.50 -5.95
C GLU A 19 -7.54 -1.67 -5.08
N ILE A 20 -7.64 -1.45 -3.77
CA ILE A 20 -8.08 -2.48 -2.84
C ILE A 20 -9.59 -2.68 -2.99
N HIS A 21 -10.04 -3.92 -3.15
CA HIS A 21 -11.47 -4.21 -3.19
C HIS A 21 -12.18 -3.68 -1.93
N PRO A 22 -13.24 -2.87 -2.06
CA PRO A 22 -13.83 -2.16 -0.92
C PRO A 22 -14.37 -3.11 0.17
N GLU A 23 -14.95 -4.25 -0.20
CA GLU A 23 -15.39 -5.26 0.79
C GLU A 23 -14.22 -5.93 1.54
N ASP A 24 -13.06 -6.07 0.91
CA ASP A 24 -11.89 -6.68 1.57
C ASP A 24 -11.28 -5.67 2.57
N LEU A 25 -11.26 -4.38 2.22
CA LEU A 25 -10.87 -3.31 3.14
C LEU A 25 -11.81 -3.25 4.34
N ALA A 26 -13.13 -3.23 4.11
CA ALA A 26 -14.12 -3.23 5.18
C ALA A 26 -13.98 -4.45 6.10
N PHE A 27 -13.77 -5.65 5.50
CA PHE A 27 -13.50 -6.86 6.28
C PHE A 27 -12.25 -6.73 7.15
N ALA A 28 -11.16 -6.15 6.62
CA ALA A 28 -9.93 -5.94 7.38
C ALA A 28 -10.12 -4.93 8.53
N GLU A 29 -10.88 -3.86 8.31
CA GLU A 29 -11.25 -2.87 9.35
C GLU A 29 -12.13 -3.49 10.45
N ASP A 30 -13.02 -4.41 10.10
CA ASP A 30 -13.83 -5.17 11.06
C ASP A 30 -12.99 -6.11 11.95
N GLN A 31 -11.82 -6.57 11.48
CA GLN A 31 -10.90 -7.38 12.29
C GLN A 31 -10.08 -6.54 13.29
N GLY A 32 -9.96 -5.23 13.07
CA GLY A 32 -9.25 -4.32 13.97
C GLY A 32 -8.59 -3.14 13.25
N GLU A 33 -7.71 -2.44 13.97
CA GLU A 33 -7.00 -1.29 13.41
C GLU A 33 -6.02 -1.71 12.31
N ILE A 34 -6.16 -1.08 11.14
CA ILE A 34 -5.17 -1.17 10.07
C ILE A 34 -3.85 -0.55 10.54
N LEU A 35 -2.80 -1.38 10.57
CA LEU A 35 -1.46 -0.96 11.00
C LEU A 35 -0.59 -0.46 9.85
N ALA A 36 -0.78 -1.00 8.65
CA ALA A 36 -0.03 -0.63 7.45
C ALA A 36 -0.78 -1.09 6.19
N TYR A 37 -0.48 -0.46 5.06
CA TYR A 37 -0.87 -0.96 3.74
C TYR A 37 0.32 -1.65 3.07
N VAL A 38 0.06 -2.63 2.23
CA VAL A 38 1.11 -3.39 1.53
C VAL A 38 0.74 -3.52 0.06
N HIS A 39 1.66 -3.17 -0.84
CA HIS A 39 1.51 -3.42 -2.27
C HIS A 39 2.84 -3.78 -2.92
N SER A 40 2.77 -4.29 -4.15
CA SER A 40 3.94 -4.70 -4.93
C SER A 40 4.11 -3.83 -6.18
N HIS A 41 5.36 -3.60 -6.58
CA HIS A 41 5.75 -3.10 -7.90
C HIS A 41 6.38 -4.24 -8.73
N PRO A 42 5.60 -4.95 -9.56
CA PRO A 42 6.14 -5.94 -10.49
C PRO A 42 7.07 -5.28 -11.51
N ASP A 43 8.23 -5.88 -11.77
CA ASP A 43 9.28 -5.39 -12.67
C ASP A 43 9.76 -3.97 -12.34
N GLY A 44 9.55 -3.53 -11.10
CA GLY A 44 9.88 -2.21 -10.59
C GLY A 44 10.77 -2.25 -9.35
N THR A 45 10.96 -1.09 -8.73
CA THR A 45 11.73 -0.95 -7.48
C THR A 45 10.79 -0.73 -6.30
N THR A 46 11.33 -0.84 -5.09
CA THR A 46 10.65 -0.49 -3.83
C THR A 46 10.54 1.02 -3.59
N ARG A 47 10.90 1.86 -4.57
CA ARG A 47 10.72 3.31 -4.49
C ARG A 47 9.25 3.68 -4.60
N ALA A 48 8.73 4.43 -3.63
CA ALA A 48 7.39 5.00 -3.68
C ALA A 48 7.23 5.91 -4.91
N SER A 49 6.17 5.69 -5.68
CA SER A 49 5.72 6.59 -6.73
C SER A 49 5.10 7.86 -6.13
N GLU A 50 4.83 8.86 -6.96
CA GLU A 50 4.12 10.07 -6.52
C GLU A 50 2.72 9.74 -5.99
N LEU A 51 2.02 8.80 -6.63
CA LEU A 51 0.71 8.35 -6.16
C LEU A 51 0.82 7.64 -4.81
N ASP A 52 1.83 6.80 -4.60
CA ASP A 52 2.06 6.15 -3.31
C ASP A 52 2.29 7.18 -2.21
N LEU A 53 3.13 8.19 -2.45
CA LEU A 53 3.40 9.26 -1.48
C LEU A 53 2.13 10.05 -1.12
N ILE A 54 1.27 10.35 -2.10
CA ILE A 54 -0.03 10.99 -1.85
C ILE A 54 -0.92 10.08 -0.99
N GLN A 55 -0.97 8.79 -1.30
CA GLN A 55 -1.81 7.84 -0.58
C GLN A 55 -1.30 7.58 0.84
N ILE A 56 0.03 7.53 1.06
CA ILE A 56 0.64 7.44 2.39
C ILE A 56 0.15 8.60 3.28
N GLU A 57 0.21 9.82 2.74
CA GLU A 57 -0.27 11.01 3.46
C GLU A 57 -1.79 11.02 3.63
N LEU A 58 -2.55 10.48 2.69
CA LEU A 58 -3.99 10.39 2.83
C LEU A 58 -4.40 9.44 3.96
N HIS A 59 -3.76 8.27 4.04
CA HIS A 59 -4.15 7.22 4.98
C HIS A 59 -3.53 7.40 6.37
N GLN A 60 -2.45 8.18 6.49
CA GLN A 60 -1.73 8.40 7.76
C GLN A 60 -1.32 7.07 8.42
N LYS A 61 -0.83 6.13 7.61
CA LYS A 61 -0.34 4.81 8.03
C LYS A 61 0.95 4.48 7.28
N PRO A 62 1.84 3.64 7.85
CA PRO A 62 2.97 3.08 7.12
C PRO A 62 2.52 2.32 5.86
N TRP A 63 3.29 2.42 4.79
CA TRP A 63 3.12 1.62 3.58
C TRP A 63 4.36 0.77 3.33
N VAL A 64 4.15 -0.51 3.07
CA VAL A 64 5.21 -1.47 2.70
C VAL A 64 5.13 -1.71 1.19
N ILE A 65 6.22 -1.40 0.49
CA ILE A 65 6.33 -1.58 -0.96
C ILE A 65 7.32 -2.70 -1.24
N CYS A 66 6.85 -3.72 -1.94
CA CYS A 66 7.63 -4.90 -2.30
C CYS A 66 8.01 -4.86 -3.79
N SER A 67 9.21 -5.29 -4.18
CA SER A 67 9.58 -5.47 -5.59
C SER A 67 9.67 -6.94 -5.99
N TYR A 68 9.40 -7.21 -7.26
CA TYR A 68 9.65 -8.50 -7.91
C TYR A 68 10.26 -8.24 -9.28
N PRO A 69 11.29 -8.98 -9.73
CA PRO A 69 11.88 -10.18 -9.13
C PRO A 69 12.97 -9.92 -8.08
N ASP A 70 13.29 -8.67 -7.78
CA ASP A 70 14.40 -8.33 -6.86
C ASP A 70 14.15 -8.76 -5.40
N LEU A 71 12.90 -9.02 -5.03
CA LEU A 71 12.48 -9.48 -3.69
C LEU A 71 12.93 -8.54 -2.56
N ASP A 72 12.89 -7.24 -2.83
CA ASP A 72 13.22 -6.20 -1.86
C ASP A 72 11.94 -5.60 -1.22
N PHE A 73 12.10 -4.95 -0.07
CA PHE A 73 11.01 -4.30 0.66
C PHE A 73 11.48 -2.95 1.22
N GLN A 74 10.65 -1.91 1.08
CA GLN A 74 10.82 -0.65 1.79
C GLN A 74 9.55 -0.26 2.53
N ILE A 75 9.71 0.40 3.67
CA ILE A 75 8.62 0.93 4.49
C ILE A 75 8.68 2.44 4.43
N TYR A 76 7.54 3.07 4.11
CA TYR A 76 7.38 4.50 4.07
C TYR A 76 6.41 4.94 5.17
N GLU A 77 6.86 5.84 6.00
CA GLU A 77 6.04 6.52 7.00
C GLU A 77 5.48 7.83 6.40
N PRO A 78 4.29 8.29 6.84
CA PRO A 78 3.84 9.65 6.57
C PRO A 78 4.91 10.66 7.02
N CYS A 79 5.30 11.55 6.12
CA CYS A 79 6.38 12.51 6.32
C CYS A 79 5.97 13.96 6.00
N GLY A 80 4.69 14.20 5.72
CA GLY A 80 4.14 15.50 5.33
C GLY A 80 4.33 15.81 3.85
N TYR A 81 4.45 14.79 2.98
CA TYR A 81 4.55 14.98 1.54
C TYR A 81 3.35 15.77 1.00
N ARG A 82 3.62 16.66 0.04
CA ARG A 82 2.59 17.40 -0.70
C ARG A 82 2.99 17.40 -2.16
N ALA A 83 2.08 16.95 -3.02
CA ALA A 83 2.29 17.03 -4.45
C ALA A 83 2.58 18.49 -4.85
N PRO A 84 3.57 18.74 -5.71
CA PRO A 84 3.83 20.07 -6.23
C PRO A 84 2.62 20.60 -7.00
N LEU A 85 2.38 21.92 -6.89
CA LEU A 85 1.33 22.63 -7.64
C LEU A 85 1.68 22.77 -9.12
#